data_AF-A0A7C5XNS9-F1
#
_entry.id   AF-A0A7C5XNS9-F1
#
_cell.length_a   1.000
_cell.length_b   1.000
_cell.length_c   1.000
_cell.angle_alpha   90.00
_cell.angle_beta   90.00
_cell.angle_gamma   90.00
#
_symmetry.space_group_name_H-M   'P 1'
#
loop_
_entity.id
_entity.type
_entity.pdbx_description
1 polymer ?
#
loop_
_entity_poly.entity_id
_entity_poly.type
_entity_poly.pdbx_seq_one_letter_code
_entity_poly.pdbx_strand_id
1 'polypeptide(L)'
;MKREVEGRLLRILANIGILALMILALSFLNINIPSILAVIPLEGFTVVAALTLMITVILFFIALRIILDLIRLVDIASNTLLKHIPGFNPDKSPSIIRALKEVSIVFLLAIAISITTPLISSIPGIGGWLSITVTITAFVFSLILLYDAGKTIYAAFETSIQTLIDKITIHNEKNENKT
;
A
#
# COMPACT_ATOMS: atom_id res chain seq x y z
N MET A 1 -7.45 6.41 -20.09
CA MET A 1 -6.74 5.54 -19.12
C MET A 1 -5.24 5.83 -19.05
N LYS A 2 -4.42 5.58 -20.09
CA LYS A 2 -2.95 5.75 -20.01
C LYS A 2 -2.47 7.13 -19.52
N ARG A 3 -2.97 8.21 -20.11
CA ARG A 3 -2.66 9.61 -19.70
C ARG A 3 -3.09 9.94 -18.27
N GLU A 4 -4.15 9.31 -17.76
CA GLU A 4 -4.63 9.54 -16.39
C GLU A 4 -3.75 8.79 -15.38
N VAL A 5 -3.31 7.57 -15.72
CA VAL A 5 -2.36 6.80 -14.91
C VAL A 5 -1.01 7.49 -14.86
N GLU A 6 -0.48 7.92 -16.00
CA GLU A 6 0.80 8.65 -16.07
C GLU A 6 0.77 9.95 -15.25
N GLY A 7 -0.31 10.74 -15.36
CA GLY A 7 -0.47 11.96 -14.57
C GLY A 7 -0.56 11.71 -13.06
N ARG A 8 -1.18 10.60 -12.64
CA ARG A 8 -1.25 10.18 -11.23
C ARG A 8 0.10 9.66 -10.73
N LEU A 9 0.80 8.84 -11.52
CA LEU A 9 2.14 8.34 -11.20
C LEU A 9 3.13 9.49 -11.02
N LEU A 10 3.14 10.45 -11.95
CA LEU A 10 3.98 11.65 -11.87
C LEU A 10 3.68 12.45 -10.59
N ARG A 11 2.40 12.61 -10.24
CA ARG A 11 2.00 13.31 -9.02
C ARG A 11 2.43 12.59 -7.75
N ILE A 12 2.31 11.25 -7.72
CA ILE A 12 2.79 10.44 -6.60
C ILE A 12 4.31 10.56 -6.49
N LEU A 13 5.04 10.42 -7.60
CA LEU A 13 6.50 10.52 -7.62
C LEU A 13 6.96 11.91 -7.14
N ALA A 14 6.31 12.98 -7.60
CA ALA A 14 6.60 14.34 -7.17
C ALA A 14 6.31 14.53 -5.68
N ASN A 15 5.16 14.07 -5.18
CA ASN A 15 4.82 14.17 -3.76
C ASN A 15 5.77 13.36 -2.87
N ILE A 16 6.16 12.15 -3.29
CA ILE A 16 7.17 11.33 -2.61
C ILE A 16 8.52 12.04 -2.61
N GLY A 17 8.94 12.62 -3.73
CA GLY A 17 10.18 13.38 -3.84
C GLY A 17 10.20 14.60 -2.91
N ILE A 18 9.11 15.37 -2.87
CA ILE A 18 8.96 16.50 -1.96
C ILE A 18 9.01 16.03 -0.50
N LEU A 19 8.28 14.95 -0.17
CA LEU A 19 8.25 14.40 1.18
C LEU A 19 9.63 13.90 1.62
N ALA A 20 10.35 13.20 0.73
CA ALA A 20 11.71 12.74 0.98
C ALA A 20 12.69 13.91 1.18
N LEU A 21 12.61 14.96 0.34
CA LEU A 21 13.43 16.16 0.49
C LEU A 21 13.16 16.88 1.81
N MET A 22 11.90 16.99 2.22
CA MET A 22 11.54 17.63 3.49
C MET A 22 12.04 16.83 4.70
N ILE A 23 11.88 15.50 4.67
CA ILE A 23 12.42 14.62 5.73
C ILE A 23 13.95 14.72 5.79
N LEU A 24 14.61 14.71 4.62
CA LEU A 24 16.06 14.87 4.53
C LEU A 24 16.50 16.22 5.13
N ALA A 25 15.83 17.31 4.78
CA ALA A 25 16.12 18.64 5.29
C ALA A 25 15.95 18.72 6.83
N LEU A 26 14.88 18.13 7.38
CA LEU A 26 14.68 18.02 8.82
C LEU A 26 15.79 17.22 9.50
N SER A 27 16.21 16.11 8.88
CA SER A 27 17.31 15.28 9.37
C SER A 27 18.64 16.02 9.42
N PHE A 28 18.96 16.85 8.41
CA PHE A 28 20.17 17.68 8.41
C PHE A 28 20.17 18.74 9.50
N LEU A 29 18.99 19.25 9.87
CA LEU A 29 18.83 20.22 10.94
C LEU A 29 18.77 19.54 12.34
N ASN A 30 18.91 18.21 12.42
CA ASN A 30 18.69 17.41 13.63
C ASN A 30 17.32 17.67 14.30
N ILE A 31 16.33 18.06 13.50
CA ILE A 31 14.97 18.33 13.94
C ILE A 31 14.19 17.01 13.87
N ASN A 32 14.00 16.38 15.02
CA ASN A 32 13.20 15.17 15.16
C ASN A 32 11.89 15.48 15.89
N ILE A 33 10.78 15.02 15.31
CA ILE A 33 9.42 15.23 15.85
C ILE A 33 9.32 14.70 17.30
N PRO A 34 9.81 13.49 17.65
CA PRO A 34 9.75 13.00 19.02
C PRO A 34 10.53 13.88 20.00
N SER A 35 11.71 14.35 19.61
CA SER A 35 12.57 15.20 20.43
C SER A 35 11.88 16.52 20.78
N ILE A 36 11.15 17.11 19.83
CA ILE A 36 10.45 18.38 20.06
C ILE A 36 9.21 18.19 20.94
N LEU A 37 8.47 17.10 20.76
CA LEU A 37 7.35 16.76 21.64
C LEU A 37 7.80 16.55 23.10
N ALA A 38 9.02 16.05 23.31
CA ALA A 38 9.60 15.90 24.64
C ALA A 38 10.07 17.23 25.27
N VAL A 39 10.49 18.21 24.46
CA VAL A 39 10.99 19.52 24.93
C VAL A 39 9.86 20.50 25.29
N ILE A 40 8.70 20.42 24.62
CA ILE A 40 7.54 21.30 24.90
C ILE A 40 7.13 21.35 26.39
N PRO A 41 7.01 20.24 27.13
CA PRO A 41 6.64 20.29 28.56
C PRO A 41 7.76 20.82 29.47
N LEU A 42 9.01 20.87 29.00
CA LEU A 42 10.18 21.30 29.78
C LEU A 42 10.52 22.77 29.54
N GLU A 43 10.57 23.20 28.28
CA GLU A 43 11.02 24.55 27.88
C GLU A 43 9.87 25.47 27.42
N GLY A 44 8.64 24.95 27.38
CA GLY A 44 7.46 25.67 26.89
C GLY A 44 7.35 25.71 25.36
N PHE A 45 6.37 26.47 24.87
CA PHE A 45 6.06 26.53 23.44
C PHE A 45 6.96 27.54 22.71
N THR A 46 8.09 27.07 22.20
CA THR A 46 9.06 27.89 21.47
C THR A 46 8.67 28.07 20.00
N VAL A 47 9.23 29.09 19.34
CA VAL A 47 9.04 29.34 17.89
C VAL A 47 9.48 28.13 17.05
N VAL A 48 10.55 27.45 17.46
CA VAL A 48 11.06 26.24 16.79
C VAL A 48 10.07 25.09 16.92
N ALA A 49 9.45 24.91 18.10
CA ALA A 49 8.40 23.92 18.31
C ALA A 49 7.17 24.21 17.43
N ALA A 50 6.74 25.48 17.36
CA ALA A 50 5.64 25.91 16.53
C ALA A 50 5.89 25.63 15.03
N LEU A 51 7.06 26.01 14.52
CA LEU A 51 7.46 25.77 13.14
C LEU A 51 7.54 24.28 12.81
N THR A 52 8.09 23.48 13.72
CA THR A 52 8.22 22.03 13.50
C THR A 52 6.87 21.33 13.50
N LEU A 53 5.96 21.72 14.39
CA LEU A 53 4.59 21.20 14.39
C LEU A 53 3.86 21.60 13.10
N MET A 54 4.03 22.82 12.62
CA MET A 54 3.47 23.26 11.34
C MET A 54 3.99 22.41 10.17
N ILE A 55 5.31 22.18 10.11
CA ILE A 55 5.94 21.32 9.09
C ILE A 55 5.42 19.89 9.20
N THR A 56 5.25 19.38 10.42
CA THR A 56 4.71 18.03 10.68
C THR A 56 3.29 17.89 10.13
N VAL A 57 2.44 18.90 10.32
CA VAL A 57 1.08 18.92 9.76
C VAL A 57 1.11 18.91 8.24
N ILE A 58 1.98 19.71 7.61
CA ILE A 58 2.16 19.73 6.15
C ILE A 58 2.60 18.36 5.63
N LEU A 59 3.60 17.74 6.28
CA LEU A 59 4.09 16.39 5.94
C LEU A 59 2.97 15.35 6.03
N PHE A 60 2.15 15.43 7.08
CA PHE A 60 1.01 14.55 7.26
C PHE A 60 -0.01 14.67 6.11
N PHE A 61 -0.34 15.88 5.67
CA PHE A 61 -1.22 16.09 4.52
C PHE A 61 -0.64 15.58 3.20
N ILE A 62 0.67 15.77 2.97
CA ILE A 62 1.35 15.24 1.78
C ILE A 62 1.31 13.71 1.80
N ALA A 63 1.60 13.09 2.94
CA ALA A 63 1.53 11.64 3.11
C ALA A 63 0.12 11.09 2.84
N LEU A 64 -0.92 11.72 3.39
CA LEU A 64 -2.32 11.34 3.11
C LEU A 64 -2.64 11.42 1.61
N ARG A 65 -2.15 12.47 0.93
CA ARG A 65 -2.36 12.63 -0.51
C ARG A 65 -1.69 11.52 -1.32
N ILE A 66 -0.46 11.14 -0.96
CA ILE A 66 0.24 10.01 -1.56
C ILE A 66 -0.58 8.73 -1.38
N ILE A 67 -1.05 8.44 -0.17
CA ILE A 67 -1.84 7.24 0.13
C ILE A 67 -3.14 7.20 -0.71
N LEU A 68 -3.88 8.31 -0.77
CA LEU A 68 -5.12 8.41 -1.55
C LEU A 68 -4.87 8.19 -3.05
N ASP A 69 -3.80 8.76 -3.58
CA ASP A 69 -3.44 8.56 -4.99
C ASP A 69 -2.98 7.11 -5.23
N LEU A 70 -2.26 6.48 -4.27
CA LEU A 70 -1.83 5.08 -4.36
C LEU A 70 -3.01 4.10 -4.38
N ILE A 71 -3.99 4.27 -3.50
CA ILE A 71 -5.21 3.43 -3.47
C ILE A 71 -5.93 3.49 -4.83
N ARG A 72 -6.07 4.68 -5.40
CA ARG A 72 -6.70 4.84 -6.72
C ARG A 72 -5.88 4.20 -7.83
N LEU A 73 -4.55 4.22 -7.72
CA LEU A 73 -3.67 3.59 -8.69
C LEU A 73 -3.77 2.06 -8.64
N VAL A 74 -3.91 1.51 -7.43
CA VAL A 74 -4.17 0.07 -7.22
C VAL A 74 -5.51 -0.32 -7.84
N ASP A 75 -6.57 0.48 -7.67
CA ASP A 75 -7.87 0.20 -8.30
C ASP A 75 -7.75 0.18 -9.85
N ILE A 76 -7.00 1.11 -10.45
CA ILE A 76 -6.79 1.16 -11.91
C ILE A 76 -5.87 0.02 -12.39
N ALA A 77 -4.80 -0.28 -11.64
CA ALA A 77 -3.86 -1.35 -11.95
C ALA A 77 -4.56 -2.71 -11.91
N SER A 78 -5.38 -2.95 -10.88
CA SER A 78 -6.20 -4.15 -10.75
C SER A 78 -7.11 -4.34 -11.97
N ASN A 79 -7.84 -3.30 -12.37
CA ASN A 79 -8.68 -3.34 -13.57
C ASN A 79 -7.91 -3.57 -14.87
N THR A 80 -6.66 -3.11 -14.97
CA THR A 80 -5.84 -3.27 -16.18
C THR A 80 -5.22 -4.65 -16.26
N LEU A 81 -4.77 -5.20 -15.12
CA LEU A 81 -4.20 -6.54 -15.00
C LEU A 81 -5.23 -7.59 -15.39
N LEU A 82 -6.47 -7.49 -14.92
CA LEU A 82 -7.53 -8.43 -15.29
C LEU A 82 -7.86 -8.43 -16.79
N LYS A 83 -7.76 -7.28 -17.47
CA LYS A 83 -8.00 -7.19 -18.92
C LYS A 83 -6.91 -7.86 -19.75
N HIS A 84 -5.72 -8.07 -19.20
CA HIS A 84 -4.58 -8.65 -19.90
C HIS A 84 -4.40 -10.15 -19.63
N ILE A 85 -5.18 -10.77 -18.74
CA ILE A 85 -5.12 -12.22 -18.51
C ILE A 85 -5.97 -12.92 -19.60
N PRO A 86 -5.36 -13.63 -20.56
CA PRO A 86 -6.09 -14.35 -21.60
C PRO A 86 -6.82 -15.56 -21.00
N GLY A 87 -8.11 -15.74 -21.33
CA GLY A 87 -8.95 -16.83 -20.81
C GLY A 87 -9.74 -16.49 -19.55
N PHE A 88 -9.69 -15.23 -19.10
CA PHE A 88 -10.34 -14.83 -17.86
C PHE A 88 -11.85 -14.69 -17.99
N ASN A 89 -12.61 -15.38 -17.12
CA ASN A 89 -14.07 -15.37 -17.13
C ASN A 89 -14.57 -14.08 -16.45
N PRO A 90 -15.34 -13.20 -17.13
CA PRO A 90 -15.69 -11.87 -16.63
C PRO A 90 -16.42 -11.89 -15.27
N ASP A 91 -17.14 -12.97 -14.96
CA ASP A 91 -17.92 -13.13 -13.73
C ASP A 91 -17.07 -13.20 -12.45
N LYS A 92 -15.81 -13.67 -12.52
CA LYS A 92 -14.91 -13.73 -11.36
C LYS A 92 -14.00 -12.50 -11.21
N SER A 93 -14.10 -11.53 -12.13
CA SER A 93 -13.30 -10.31 -12.11
C SER A 93 -13.40 -9.51 -10.81
N PRO A 94 -14.58 -9.35 -10.18
CA PRO A 94 -14.70 -8.59 -8.93
C PRO A 94 -13.92 -9.23 -7.78
N SER A 95 -13.85 -10.56 -7.76
CA SER A 95 -13.20 -11.32 -6.68
C SER A 95 -11.69 -11.18 -6.72
N ILE A 96 -11.06 -11.24 -7.91
CA ILE A 96 -9.61 -11.02 -8.02
C ILE A 96 -9.24 -9.57 -7.73
N ILE A 97 -10.02 -8.60 -8.22
CA ILE A 97 -9.74 -7.19 -7.93
C ILE A 97 -9.72 -6.97 -6.42
N ARG A 98 -10.68 -7.59 -5.70
CA ARG A 98 -10.72 -7.57 -4.24
C ARG A 98 -9.48 -8.21 -3.62
N ALA A 99 -9.08 -9.39 -4.07
CA ALA A 99 -7.88 -10.06 -3.54
C ALA A 99 -6.60 -9.25 -3.78
N LEU A 100 -6.43 -8.65 -4.96
CA LEU A 100 -5.28 -7.82 -5.26
C LEU A 100 -5.26 -6.54 -4.42
N LYS A 101 -6.45 -6.00 -4.13
CA LYS A 101 -6.61 -4.88 -3.20
C LYS A 101 -6.27 -5.27 -1.77
N GLU A 102 -6.66 -6.45 -1.31
CA GLU A 102 -6.29 -7.00 0.00
C GLU A 102 -4.76 -7.15 0.13
N VAL A 103 -4.08 -7.70 -0.90
CA VAL A 103 -2.61 -7.74 -0.94
C VAL A 103 -2.01 -6.33 -0.88
N SER A 104 -2.55 -5.38 -1.64
CA SER A 104 -2.06 -4.00 -1.60
C SER A 104 -2.27 -3.34 -0.23
N ILE A 105 -3.35 -3.67 0.49
CA ILE A 105 -3.60 -3.18 1.85
C ILE A 105 -2.52 -3.73 2.79
N VAL A 106 -2.10 -4.99 2.64
CA VAL A 106 -0.99 -5.55 3.43
C VAL A 106 0.29 -4.75 3.23
N PHE A 107 0.64 -4.40 1.98
CA PHE A 107 1.81 -3.55 1.71
C PHE A 107 1.69 -2.16 2.33
N LEU A 108 0.52 -1.52 2.21
CA LEU A 108 0.27 -0.21 2.82
C LEU A 108 0.39 -0.27 4.35
N LEU A 109 -0.14 -1.33 4.96
CA LEU A 109 -0.06 -1.57 6.40
C LEU A 109 1.40 -1.72 6.84
N ALA A 110 2.19 -2.52 6.14
CA ALA A 110 3.61 -2.71 6.44
C ALA A 110 4.42 -1.41 6.35
N ILE A 111 4.15 -0.58 5.34
CA ILE A 111 4.77 0.75 5.20
C ILE A 111 4.37 1.65 6.37
N ALA A 112 3.07 1.70 6.69
CA ALA A 112 2.57 2.53 7.78
C ALA A 112 3.21 2.17 9.13
N ILE A 113 3.37 0.88 9.42
CA ILE A 113 4.04 0.41 10.64
C ILE A 113 5.50 0.79 10.61
N SER A 114 6.19 0.55 9.50
CA SER A 114 7.62 0.88 9.39
C SER A 114 7.92 2.37 9.68
N ILE A 115 6.99 3.26 9.31
CA ILE A 115 7.10 4.70 9.58
C ILE A 115 6.66 5.06 11.01
N THR A 116 5.64 4.40 11.55
CA THR A 116 5.06 4.74 12.86
C THR A 116 5.79 4.10 14.04
N THR A 117 6.39 2.92 13.86
CA THR A 117 7.10 2.16 14.89
C THR A 117 8.22 2.98 15.58
N PRO A 118 9.11 3.70 14.87
CA PRO A 118 10.12 4.55 15.50
C PRO A 118 9.54 5.69 16.34
N LEU A 119 8.39 6.24 15.91
CA LEU A 119 7.69 7.32 16.62
C LEU A 119 7.07 6.79 17.92
N ILE A 120 6.44 5.61 17.87
CA ILE A 120 5.82 4.95 19.02
C ILE A 120 6.88 4.52 20.03
N SER A 121 7.99 3.92 19.57
CA SER A 121 9.07 3.46 20.44
C SER A 121 9.80 4.59 21.17
N SER A 122 9.73 5.82 20.65
CA SER A 122 10.33 7.01 21.28
C SER A 122 9.57 7.50 22.52
N ILE A 123 8.38 6.94 22.83
CA ILE A 123 7.60 7.33 24.01
C ILE A 123 8.22 6.76 25.29
N PRO A 124 8.61 7.59 26.27
CA PRO A 124 9.22 7.10 27.51
C PRO A 124 8.30 6.16 28.29
N GLY A 125 8.89 5.13 28.91
CA GLY A 125 8.22 4.19 29.82
C GLY A 125 7.39 3.10 29.14
N ILE A 126 6.64 3.43 28.09
CA ILE A 126 5.67 2.48 27.48
C ILE A 126 5.88 2.21 25.99
N GLY A 127 6.67 3.04 25.30
CA GLY A 127 6.80 3.01 23.84
C GLY A 127 7.32 1.69 23.27
N GLY A 128 8.25 1.04 23.97
CA GLY A 128 8.78 -0.28 23.56
C GLY A 128 7.69 -1.36 23.53
N TRP A 129 6.91 -1.48 24.60
CA TRP A 129 5.81 -2.45 24.69
C TRP A 129 4.71 -2.16 23.67
N LEU A 130 4.32 -0.89 23.52
CA LEU A 130 3.32 -0.45 22.56
C LEU A 130 3.74 -0.75 21.11
N SER A 131 5.01 -0.48 20.78
CA SER A 131 5.60 -0.76 19.47
C SER A 131 5.55 -2.25 19.11
N ILE A 132 5.92 -3.12 20.06
CA ILE A 132 5.85 -4.58 19.89
C ILE A 132 4.40 -5.02 19.67
N THR A 133 3.47 -4.57 20.51
CA THR A 133 2.05 -4.94 20.40
C THR A 133 1.46 -4.52 19.05
N VAL A 134 1.71 -3.29 18.61
CA VAL A 134 1.22 -2.78 17.31
C VAL A 134 1.82 -3.60 16.16
N THR A 135 3.12 -3.89 16.21
CA THR A 135 3.82 -4.65 15.17
C THR A 135 3.29 -6.08 15.07
N ILE A 136 3.13 -6.78 16.19
CA ILE A 136 2.58 -8.14 16.22
C ILE A 136 1.14 -8.16 15.73
N THR A 137 0.31 -7.23 16.22
CA THR A 137 -1.11 -7.17 15.83
C THR A 137 -1.24 -6.99 14.33
N ALA A 138 -0.49 -6.06 13.76
CA ALA A 138 -0.53 -5.83 12.34
C ALA A 138 0.07 -6.96 11.50
N PHE A 139 1.07 -7.68 12.02
CA PHE A 139 1.58 -8.88 11.38
C PHE A 139 0.49 -9.97 11.29
N VAL A 140 -0.26 -10.19 12.37
CA VAL A 140 -1.41 -11.12 12.38
C VAL A 140 -2.47 -10.69 11.36
N PHE A 141 -2.84 -9.41 11.32
CA PHE A 141 -3.77 -8.89 10.31
C PHE A 141 -3.25 -9.10 8.88
N SER A 142 -1.94 -8.89 8.67
CA SER A 142 -1.31 -9.09 7.36
C SER A 142 -1.41 -10.54 6.90
N LEU A 143 -1.21 -11.51 7.80
CA LEU A 143 -1.36 -12.93 7.48
C LEU A 143 -2.81 -13.30 7.13
N ILE A 144 -3.79 -12.78 7.88
CA ILE A 144 -5.21 -13.03 7.61
C ILE A 144 -5.60 -12.51 6.22
N LEU A 145 -5.22 -11.28 5.90
CA LEU A 145 -5.50 -10.67 4.60
C LEU A 145 -4.79 -11.40 3.45
N LEU A 146 -3.53 -11.80 3.66
CA LEU A 146 -2.77 -12.53 2.65
C LEU A 146 -3.37 -13.92 2.39
N TYR A 147 -3.88 -14.59 3.43
CA TYR A 147 -4.55 -15.87 3.30
C TYR A 147 -5.84 -15.76 2.49
N ASP A 148 -6.70 -14.78 2.79
CA ASP A 148 -7.97 -14.57 2.07
C ASP A 148 -7.74 -14.20 0.60
N ALA A 149 -6.78 -13.29 0.37
CA ALA A 149 -6.38 -12.91 -0.98
C ALA A 149 -5.78 -14.11 -1.75
N GLY A 150 -4.90 -14.88 -1.11
CA GLY A 150 -4.26 -16.05 -1.71
C GLY A 150 -5.27 -17.13 -2.12
N LYS A 151 -6.23 -17.44 -1.24
CA LYS A 151 -7.32 -18.38 -1.54
C LYS A 151 -8.15 -17.91 -2.73
N THR A 152 -8.47 -16.62 -2.77
CA THR A 152 -9.28 -16.04 -3.85
C THR A 152 -8.54 -16.04 -5.19
N ILE A 153 -7.26 -15.70 -5.19
CA ILE A 153 -6.40 -15.74 -6.37
C ILE A 153 -6.27 -17.18 -6.88
N TYR A 154 -6.01 -18.15 -6.00
CA TYR A 154 -5.90 -19.57 -6.35
C TYR A 154 -7.15 -20.09 -7.04
N ALA A 155 -8.33 -19.86 -6.45
CA ALA A 155 -9.60 -20.32 -7.01
C ALA A 155 -9.89 -19.72 -8.40
N ALA A 156 -9.36 -18.53 -8.68
CA ALA A 156 -9.55 -17.90 -9.98
C ALA A 156 -8.54 -18.40 -11.03
N PHE A 157 -7.30 -18.72 -10.63
CA PHE A 157 -6.34 -19.41 -11.49
C PHE A 157 -6.80 -20.81 -11.88
N GLU A 158 -7.34 -21.58 -10.92
CA GLU A 158 -7.86 -22.92 -11.16
C GLU A 158 -8.93 -22.92 -12.28
N THR A 159 -9.89 -22.01 -12.20
CA THR A 159 -10.94 -21.87 -13.22
C THR A 159 -10.37 -21.43 -14.57
N SER A 160 -9.40 -20.50 -14.56
CA SER A 160 -8.78 -20.02 -15.80
C SER A 160 -8.02 -21.13 -16.52
N ILE A 161 -7.28 -21.96 -15.77
CA ILE A 161 -6.57 -23.12 -16.30
C ILE A 161 -7.55 -24.14 -16.88
N GLN A 162 -8.64 -24.46 -16.18
CA GLN A 162 -9.67 -25.36 -16.69
C GLN A 162 -10.24 -24.86 -18.03
N THR A 163 -10.59 -23.57 -18.14
CA THR A 163 -11.10 -23.03 -19.41
C THR A 163 -10.08 -23.03 -20.54
N LEU A 164 -8.79 -22.92 -20.25
CA LEU A 164 -7.73 -23.04 -21.27
C LEU A 164 -7.60 -24.48 -21.74
N ILE A 165 -7.64 -25.44 -20.81
CA ILE A 165 -7.62 -26.87 -21.13
C ILE A 165 -8.82 -27.23 -22.00
N ASP A 166 -10.04 -26.82 -21.62
CA ASP A 166 -11.26 -27.10 -22.39
C ASP A 166 -11.17 -26.53 -23.82
N LYS A 167 -10.64 -25.31 -23.98
CA LYS A 167 -10.45 -24.70 -25.31
C LYS A 167 -9.44 -25.47 -26.17
N ILE A 168 -8.36 -25.98 -25.57
CA ILE A 168 -7.35 -26.77 -26.28
C ILE A 168 -7.95 -28.12 -26.70
N THR A 169 -8.70 -28.77 -25.81
CA THR A 169 -9.37 -30.05 -26.08
C THR A 169 -10.37 -29.91 -27.22
N ILE A 170 -11.24 -28.89 -27.19
CA ILE A 170 -12.20 -28.62 -28.26
C ILE A 170 -11.50 -28.30 -29.60
N HIS A 171 -10.37 -27.58 -29.56
CA HIS A 171 -9.62 -27.28 -30.78
C HIS A 171 -9.00 -28.53 -31.41
N ASN A 172 -8.46 -29.44 -30.60
CA ASN A 172 -7.91 -30.71 -31.07
C ASN A 172 -8.99 -31.62 -31.65
N GLU A 173 -10.13 -31.78 -30.97
CA GLU A 173 -11.24 -32.63 -31.42
C GLU A 173 -11.84 -32.13 -32.76
N LYS A 174 -11.86 -30.81 -32.97
CA LYS A 174 -12.31 -30.19 -34.22
C LYS A 174 -11.33 -30.36 -35.39
N ASN A 175 -10.04 -30.57 -35.11
CA ASN A 175 -9.02 -30.84 -36.13
C ASN A 175 -8.98 -32.33 -36.50
N GLU A 176 -9.26 -33.23 -35.56
CA GLU A 176 -9.33 -34.68 -35.82
C GLU A 176 -10.53 -35.08 -36.70
N ASN A 177 -11.69 -34.42 -36.53
CA ASN A 177 -12.90 -34.64 -37.35
C ASN A 177 -12.83 -34.06 -38.77
N LYS A 178 -11.71 -33.44 -39.17
CA LYS A 178 -11.50 -32.85 -40.51
C LYS A 178 -10.50 -33.63 -41.37
N THR A 179 -9.86 -34.65 -40.82
CA THR A 179 -9.02 -35.64 -41.52
C THR A 179 -9.81 -36.91 -41.76
#